data_AF-A0A2V8H1R0-F1
#
_entry.id   AF-A0A2V8H1R0-F1
#
_cell.length_a   1.000
_cell.length_b   1.000
_cell.length_c   1.000
_cell.angle_alpha   90.00
_cell.angle_beta   90.00
_cell.angle_gamma   90.00
#
_symmetry.space_group_name_H-M   'P 1'
#
loop_
_entity.id
_entity.type
_entity.pdbx_description
1 polymer ?
#
loop_
_entity_poly.entity_id
_entity_poly.type
_entity_poly.pdbx_seq_one_letter_code
_entity_poly.pdbx_strand_id
1 'polypeptide(L)'
;MVGKLRDMRDQSRRVLVLGSGPQASALIEEIESAQPPRYTVCGTVDDQEPAPGTPDHNRWLGPCDALSEIINRVHPAFIVVALADRRDRLPLQALLEARVRGMVVEDALDFSERLMGKLAIEAIRPSMLILAKGFRNHGAADVIARVISIIGALIGLAFCGPLLCAIGLAVKLDSRGPMFFIQQRAGRNGRPFGLIKFRTMHPAKEARSEWVSDNIAT
;
A
#
# COMPACT_ATOMS: atom_id res chain seq x y z
N MET A 1 -29.75 -18.46 -14.79
CA MET A 1 -28.38 -18.64 -14.24
C MET A 1 -27.69 -17.31 -13.87
N VAL A 2 -28.06 -16.17 -14.47
CA VAL A 2 -27.45 -14.84 -14.22
C VAL A 2 -27.77 -14.24 -12.83
N GLY A 3 -28.95 -14.51 -12.27
CA GLY A 3 -29.35 -13.99 -10.93
C GLY A 3 -28.48 -14.51 -9.78
N LYS A 4 -28.11 -15.80 -9.82
CA LYS A 4 -27.31 -16.44 -8.76
C LYS A 4 -25.86 -15.91 -8.70
N LEU A 5 -25.29 -15.55 -9.85
CA LEU A 5 -23.95 -14.96 -9.95
C LEU A 5 -23.90 -13.50 -9.49
N ARG A 6 -25.01 -12.76 -9.63
CA ARG A 6 -25.13 -11.37 -9.16
C ARG A 6 -25.25 -11.32 -7.64
N ASP A 7 -26.05 -12.21 -7.06
CA ASP A 7 -26.28 -12.35 -5.62
C ASP A 7 -24.99 -12.75 -4.87
N MET A 8 -24.22 -13.70 -5.41
CA MET A 8 -22.92 -14.09 -4.84
C MET A 8 -21.86 -12.96 -4.92
N ARG A 9 -21.88 -12.16 -6.00
CA ARG A 9 -20.99 -10.99 -6.13
C ARG A 9 -21.36 -9.88 -5.14
N ASP A 10 -22.65 -9.68 -4.91
CA ASP A 10 -23.14 -8.66 -3.99
C ASP A 10 -22.75 -9.01 -2.54
N GLN A 11 -22.92 -10.29 -2.14
CA GLN A 11 -22.49 -10.79 -0.84
C GLN A 11 -20.98 -10.66 -0.60
N SER A 12 -20.16 -10.91 -1.62
CA SER A 12 -18.68 -10.81 -1.51
C SER A 12 -18.12 -9.39 -1.32
N ARG A 13 -18.98 -8.36 -1.39
CA ARG A 13 -18.60 -6.93 -1.38
C ARG A 13 -19.20 -6.16 -0.20
N ARG A 14 -19.88 -6.85 0.71
CA ARG A 14 -20.58 -6.25 1.85
C ARG A 14 -19.60 -5.88 2.95
N VAL A 15 -19.63 -4.62 3.35
CA VAL A 15 -18.76 -4.03 4.37
C VAL A 15 -19.61 -3.64 5.56
N LEU A 16 -19.30 -4.20 6.73
CA LEU A 16 -19.83 -3.78 8.02
C LEU A 16 -18.81 -2.83 8.65
N VAL A 17 -19.23 -1.63 9.05
CA VAL A 17 -18.36 -0.66 9.71
C VAL A 17 -18.57 -0.76 11.22
N LEU A 18 -17.49 -0.98 11.97
CA LEU A 18 -17.49 -1.01 13.42
C LEU A 18 -16.95 0.34 13.94
N GLY A 19 -17.83 1.16 14.47
CA GLY A 19 -17.58 2.53 14.91
C GLY A 19 -18.49 3.53 14.21
N SER A 20 -18.69 4.65 14.89
CA SER A 20 -19.45 5.82 14.48
C SER A 20 -18.59 7.08 14.67
N GLY A 21 -18.91 8.12 13.92
CA GLY A 21 -18.23 9.42 14.01
C GLY A 21 -17.39 9.74 12.79
N PRO A 22 -16.52 10.76 12.86
CA PRO A 22 -15.95 11.38 11.66
C PRO A 22 -15.18 10.42 10.75
N GLN A 23 -14.46 9.46 11.35
CA GLN A 23 -13.71 8.46 10.60
C GLN A 23 -14.61 7.44 9.90
N ALA A 24 -15.70 7.00 10.56
CA ALA A 24 -16.66 6.07 9.99
C ALA A 24 -17.46 6.74 8.86
N SER A 25 -17.95 7.96 9.08
CA SER A 25 -18.70 8.72 8.08
C SER A 25 -17.85 9.01 6.83
N ALA A 26 -16.58 9.41 7.01
CA ALA A 26 -15.67 9.64 5.88
C ALA A 26 -15.44 8.36 5.06
N LEU A 27 -15.26 7.21 5.72
CA LEU A 27 -15.11 5.92 5.05
C LEU A 27 -16.37 5.52 4.27
N ILE A 28 -17.56 5.72 4.83
CA ILE A 28 -18.82 5.41 4.14
C ILE A 28 -18.98 6.27 2.90
N GLU A 29 -18.73 7.57 3.00
CA GLU A 29 -18.78 8.50 1.88
C GLU A 29 -17.75 8.13 0.79
N GLU A 30 -16.56 7.70 1.18
CA GLU A 30 -15.53 7.22 0.25
C GLU A 30 -15.97 5.93 -0.50
N ILE A 31 -16.59 4.99 0.21
CA ILE A 31 -17.14 3.76 -0.40
C ILE A 31 -18.27 4.09 -1.38
N GLU A 32 -19.14 5.03 -1.04
CA GLU A 32 -20.30 5.41 -1.85
C GLU A 32 -19.93 6.27 -3.07
N SER A 33 -18.93 7.14 -2.94
CA SER A 33 -18.45 8.01 -4.01
C SER A 33 -17.59 7.28 -5.06
N ALA A 34 -17.12 6.07 -4.77
CA ALA A 34 -16.32 5.27 -5.69
C ALA A 34 -17.11 4.88 -6.96
N GLN A 35 -16.65 5.33 -8.14
CA GLN A 35 -17.19 4.92 -9.44
C GLN A 35 -16.17 4.07 -10.23
N PRO A 36 -16.53 2.82 -10.63
CA PRO A 36 -17.75 2.09 -10.29
C PRO A 36 -17.77 1.60 -8.82
N PRO A 37 -18.95 1.41 -8.21
CA PRO A 37 -19.07 0.97 -6.82
C PRO A 37 -18.48 -0.44 -6.65
N ARG A 38 -17.42 -0.53 -5.82
CA ARG A 38 -16.68 -1.77 -5.55
C ARG A 38 -17.16 -2.49 -4.30
N TYR A 39 -17.67 -1.74 -3.33
CA TYR A 39 -18.14 -2.24 -2.04
C TYR A 39 -19.51 -1.63 -1.71
N THR A 40 -20.22 -2.27 -0.78
CA THR A 40 -21.51 -1.79 -0.31
C THR A 40 -21.54 -1.86 1.21
N VAL A 41 -21.79 -0.71 1.84
CA VAL A 41 -21.91 -0.62 3.30
C VAL A 41 -23.24 -1.24 3.71
N CYS A 42 -23.19 -2.34 4.45
CA CYS A 42 -24.38 -3.06 4.90
C CYS A 42 -24.92 -2.56 6.25
N GLY A 43 -24.09 -1.85 7.02
CA GLY A 43 -24.49 -1.23 8.28
C GLY A 43 -23.31 -0.72 9.11
N THR A 44 -23.64 -0.01 10.18
CA THR A 44 -22.71 0.49 11.20
C THR A 44 -23.03 -0.14 12.55
N VAL A 45 -22.00 -0.41 13.36
CA VAL A 45 -22.13 -0.97 14.72
C VAL A 45 -21.30 -0.11 15.66
N ASP A 46 -21.94 0.49 16.65
CA ASP A 46 -21.29 1.32 17.68
C ASP A 46 -22.16 1.32 18.94
N ASP A 47 -21.54 1.33 20.13
CA ASP A 47 -22.27 1.43 21.41
C ASP A 47 -22.99 2.76 21.59
N GLN A 48 -22.52 3.81 20.90
CA GLN A 48 -23.23 5.08 20.85
C GLN A 48 -24.02 5.16 19.55
N GLU A 49 -25.32 5.45 19.70
CA GLU A 49 -26.17 5.72 18.55
C GLU A 49 -25.67 6.98 17.82
N PRO A 50 -25.41 6.92 16.50
CA PRO A 50 -24.90 8.06 15.75
C PRO A 50 -25.89 9.22 15.80
N ALA A 51 -25.38 10.45 15.83
CA ALA A 51 -26.20 11.65 15.85
C ALA A 51 -27.14 11.71 14.61
N PRO A 52 -28.39 12.19 14.78
CA PRO A 52 -29.33 12.34 13.68
C PRO A 52 -28.74 13.20 12.55
N GLY A 53 -28.89 12.74 11.29
CA GLY A 53 -28.38 13.44 10.11
C GLY A 53 -26.96 13.07 9.68
N THR A 54 -26.28 12.16 10.39
CA THR A 54 -25.02 11.56 9.92
C THR A 54 -25.29 10.41 8.93
N PRO A 55 -24.38 10.13 7.97
CA PRO A 55 -24.50 8.98 7.04
C PRO A 55 -24.66 7.62 7.75
N ASP A 56 -24.13 7.55 8.97
CA ASP A 56 -24.09 6.38 9.84
C ASP A 56 -25.44 6.11 10.52
N HIS A 57 -26.25 7.16 10.77
CA HIS A 57 -27.48 7.09 11.58
C HIS A 57 -28.52 6.13 10.98
N ASN A 58 -28.83 6.27 9.69
CA ASN A 58 -29.81 5.41 9.00
C ASN A 58 -29.34 3.96 8.82
N ARG A 59 -28.08 3.66 9.17
CA ARG A 59 -27.42 2.38 8.96
C ARG A 59 -27.00 1.70 10.26
N TRP A 60 -27.31 2.32 11.39
CA TRP A 60 -26.97 1.78 12.70
C TRP A 60 -27.74 0.49 12.97
N LEU A 61 -26.99 -0.59 13.23
CA LEU A 61 -27.53 -1.93 13.42
C LEU A 61 -27.57 -2.35 14.90
N GLY A 62 -26.95 -1.58 15.79
CA GLY A 62 -26.90 -1.83 17.22
C GLY A 62 -25.51 -1.63 17.86
N PRO A 63 -25.39 -1.96 19.16
CA PRO A 63 -24.15 -1.84 19.93
C PRO A 63 -23.13 -2.95 19.63
N CYS A 64 -21.87 -2.77 20.07
CA CYS A 64 -20.78 -3.73 19.84
C CYS A 64 -21.02 -5.09 20.50
N ASP A 65 -21.75 -5.14 21.61
CA ASP A 65 -22.11 -6.38 22.31
C ASP A 65 -22.99 -7.29 21.44
N ALA A 66 -23.79 -6.70 20.55
CA ALA A 66 -24.64 -7.42 19.61
C ALA A 66 -23.91 -7.79 18.31
N LEU A 67 -22.60 -7.54 18.19
CA LEU A 67 -21.85 -7.72 16.94
C LEU A 67 -21.98 -9.14 16.38
N SER A 68 -21.90 -10.17 17.22
CA SER A 68 -22.03 -11.57 16.78
C SER A 68 -23.39 -11.86 16.14
N GLU A 69 -24.47 -11.31 16.70
CA GLU A 69 -25.83 -11.43 16.16
C GLU A 69 -25.95 -10.67 14.83
N ILE A 70 -25.41 -9.45 14.77
CA ILE A 70 -25.41 -8.61 13.58
C ILE A 70 -24.65 -9.28 12.43
N ILE A 71 -23.50 -9.87 12.71
CA ILE A 71 -22.70 -10.63 11.74
C ILE A 71 -23.50 -11.81 11.18
N ASN A 72 -24.22 -12.54 12.02
CA ASN A 72 -25.05 -13.67 11.59
C ASN A 72 -26.26 -13.22 10.76
N ARG A 73 -26.83 -12.04 11.04
CA ARG A 73 -27.98 -11.51 10.30
C ARG A 73 -27.58 -10.93 8.94
N VAL A 74 -26.45 -10.23 8.90
CA VAL A 74 -26.05 -9.43 7.74
C VAL A 74 -25.07 -10.16 6.83
N HIS A 75 -24.34 -11.15 7.35
CA HIS A 75 -23.31 -11.90 6.62
C HIS A 75 -22.34 -10.98 5.84
N PRO A 76 -21.61 -10.08 6.52
CA PRO A 76 -20.64 -9.22 5.86
C PRO A 76 -19.44 -10.03 5.34
N ALA A 77 -18.85 -9.60 4.23
CA ALA A 77 -17.58 -10.13 3.75
C ALA A 77 -16.39 -9.42 4.43
N PHE A 78 -16.55 -8.14 4.71
CA PHE A 78 -15.57 -7.28 5.35
C PHE A 78 -16.15 -6.65 6.62
N ILE A 79 -15.35 -6.60 7.68
CA ILE A 79 -15.62 -5.83 8.89
C ILE A 79 -14.50 -4.80 9.02
N VAL A 80 -14.85 -3.52 8.94
CA VAL A 80 -13.89 -2.43 8.96
C VAL A 80 -13.99 -1.68 10.28
N VAL A 81 -12.90 -1.65 11.04
CA VAL A 81 -12.86 -1.05 12.37
C VAL A 81 -12.48 0.43 12.26
N ALA A 82 -13.47 1.30 12.49
CA ALA A 82 -13.39 2.76 12.47
C ALA A 82 -13.60 3.38 13.87
N LEU A 83 -13.14 2.70 14.94
CA LEU A 83 -13.22 3.19 16.31
C LEU A 83 -12.02 4.08 16.66
N ALA A 84 -12.30 5.31 17.09
CA ALA A 84 -11.30 6.28 17.55
C ALA A 84 -10.61 5.85 18.86
N ASP A 85 -11.38 5.25 19.78
CA ASP A 85 -10.84 4.58 20.97
C ASP A 85 -11.21 3.10 20.96
N ARG A 86 -10.17 2.26 21.01
CA ARG A 86 -10.29 0.79 20.96
C ARG A 86 -10.18 0.15 22.33
N ARG A 87 -9.78 0.93 23.35
CA ARG A 87 -9.64 0.43 24.72
C ARG A 87 -11.04 0.12 25.26
N ASP A 88 -11.23 -1.13 25.65
CA ASP A 88 -12.46 -1.70 26.23
C ASP A 88 -13.71 -1.75 25.35
N ARG A 89 -13.72 -1.07 24.19
CA ARG A 89 -14.86 -1.03 23.25
C ARG A 89 -14.77 -2.00 22.09
N LEU A 90 -13.61 -2.63 21.89
CA LEU A 90 -13.40 -3.54 20.77
C LEU A 90 -13.89 -4.96 21.13
N PRO A 91 -14.94 -5.50 20.48
CA PRO A 91 -15.45 -6.84 20.73
C PRO A 91 -14.53 -7.90 20.13
N LEU A 92 -13.37 -8.12 20.77
CA LEU A 92 -12.27 -8.94 20.26
C LEU A 92 -12.71 -10.37 19.95
N GLN A 93 -13.52 -10.98 20.83
CA GLN A 93 -14.00 -12.35 20.63
C GLN A 93 -14.85 -12.47 19.35
N ALA A 94 -15.82 -11.58 19.16
CA ALA A 94 -16.68 -11.57 17.98
C ALA A 94 -15.87 -11.35 16.68
N LEU A 95 -14.87 -10.45 16.71
CA LEU A 95 -13.99 -10.20 15.57
C LEU A 95 -13.08 -11.40 15.26
N LEU A 96 -12.56 -12.08 16.28
CA LEU A 96 -11.76 -13.30 16.10
C LEU A 96 -12.60 -14.44 15.53
N GLU A 97 -13.81 -14.64 16.02
CA GLU A 97 -14.74 -15.60 15.44
C GLU A 97 -15.06 -15.27 13.98
N ALA A 98 -15.30 -14.00 13.67
CA ALA A 98 -15.55 -13.56 12.31
C ALA A 98 -14.36 -13.88 11.40
N ARG A 99 -13.14 -13.61 11.87
CA ARG A 99 -11.88 -13.94 11.21
C ARG A 99 -11.74 -15.44 10.94
N VAL A 100 -12.09 -16.29 11.90
CA VAL A 100 -12.04 -17.76 11.76
C VAL A 100 -13.08 -18.26 10.77
N ARG A 101 -14.26 -17.62 10.70
CA ARG A 101 -15.30 -17.91 9.70
C ARG A 101 -14.97 -17.39 8.29
N GLY A 102 -13.78 -16.81 8.10
CA GLY A 102 -13.28 -16.37 6.79
C GLY A 102 -13.60 -14.94 6.41
N MET A 103 -14.25 -14.16 7.29
CA MET A 103 -14.49 -12.73 7.05
C MET A 103 -13.20 -11.92 7.19
N VAL A 104 -13.08 -10.86 6.41
CA VAL A 104 -11.92 -9.97 6.47
C VAL A 104 -12.16 -8.87 7.50
N VAL A 105 -11.41 -8.89 8.61
CA VAL A 105 -11.38 -7.79 9.59
C VAL A 105 -10.17 -6.91 9.31
N GLU A 106 -10.39 -5.63 9.02
CA GLU A 106 -9.37 -4.63 8.67
C GLU A 106 -9.60 -3.30 9.41
N ASP A 107 -8.56 -2.48 9.47
CA ASP A 107 -8.63 -1.11 9.97
C ASP A 107 -9.27 -0.18 8.92
N ALA A 108 -9.99 0.86 9.36
CA ALA A 108 -10.54 1.87 8.46
C ALA A 108 -9.48 2.53 7.56
N LEU A 109 -8.28 2.78 8.09
CA LEU A 109 -7.20 3.38 7.31
C LEU A 109 -6.70 2.41 6.23
N ASP A 110 -6.42 1.16 6.59
CA ASP A 110 -5.94 0.12 5.66
C ASP A 110 -6.97 -0.15 4.55
N PHE A 111 -8.26 -0.14 4.91
CA PHE A 111 -9.36 -0.32 3.96
C PHE A 111 -9.48 0.87 2.98
N SER A 112 -9.38 2.10 3.49
CA SER A 112 -9.41 3.33 2.68
C SER A 112 -8.23 3.39 1.69
N GLU A 113 -7.00 3.09 2.14
CA GLU A 113 -5.82 3.01 1.25
C GLU A 113 -6.01 1.99 0.12
N ARG A 114 -6.57 0.82 0.46
CA ARG A 114 -6.87 -0.24 -0.50
C ARG A 114 -8.00 0.14 -1.47
N LEU A 115 -8.98 0.91 -1.01
CA LEU A 115 -10.10 1.41 -1.81
C LEU A 115 -9.65 2.44 -2.84
N MET A 116 -8.89 3.46 -2.40
CA MET A 116 -8.35 4.52 -3.26
C MET A 116 -7.19 4.05 -4.14
N GLY A 117 -6.49 2.99 -3.75
CA GLY A 117 -5.35 2.44 -4.48
C GLY A 117 -4.10 3.34 -4.51
N LYS A 118 -4.09 4.47 -3.78
CA LYS A 118 -2.97 5.44 -3.67
C LYS A 118 -3.09 6.29 -2.39
N LEU A 119 -1.96 6.65 -1.80
CA LEU A 119 -1.85 7.65 -0.73
C LEU A 119 -2.18 9.05 -1.29
N ALA A 120 -3.19 9.71 -0.73
CA ALA A 120 -3.48 11.12 -1.02
C ALA A 120 -2.39 12.00 -0.37
N ILE A 121 -1.37 12.37 -1.16
CA ILE A 121 -0.22 13.17 -0.71
C ILE A 121 -0.67 14.49 -0.06
N GLU A 122 -1.82 15.02 -0.49
CA GLU A 122 -2.40 16.27 -0.04
C GLU A 122 -2.99 16.21 1.40
N ALA A 123 -3.23 15.01 1.95
CA ALA A 123 -3.77 14.81 3.30
C ALA A 123 -2.74 14.30 4.33
N ILE A 124 -1.45 14.23 3.95
CA ILE A 124 -0.40 13.67 4.80
C ILE A 124 -0.06 14.64 5.94
N ARG A 125 -0.60 14.37 7.13
CA ARG A 125 -0.11 14.98 8.38
C ARG A 125 1.17 14.27 8.82
N PRO A 126 2.20 14.97 9.35
CA PRO A 126 3.43 14.35 9.82
C PRO A 126 3.22 13.25 10.88
N SER A 127 2.21 13.41 11.74
CA SER A 127 1.81 12.40 12.72
C SER A 127 1.25 11.12 12.08
N MET A 128 0.60 11.24 10.92
CA MET A 128 0.10 10.10 10.16
C MET A 128 1.25 9.28 9.59
N LEU A 129 2.36 9.89 9.16
CA LEU A 129 3.55 9.14 8.69
C LEU A 129 4.19 8.31 9.81
N ILE A 130 4.28 8.86 11.02
CA ILE A 130 4.88 8.17 12.16
C ILE A 130 4.03 6.97 12.59
N LEU A 131 2.70 7.07 12.43
CA LEU A 131 1.73 6.03 12.83
C LEU A 131 1.28 5.15 11.66
N ALA A 132 1.64 5.48 10.43
CA ALA A 132 1.31 4.71 9.24
C ALA A 132 1.96 3.33 9.35
N LYS A 133 1.12 2.29 9.43
CA LYS A 133 1.56 0.90 9.42
C LYS A 133 2.11 0.47 8.06
N GLY A 134 2.00 1.30 7.02
CA GLY A 134 2.57 1.09 5.68
C GLY A 134 4.08 0.90 5.61
N PHE A 135 4.83 1.14 6.70
CA PHE A 135 6.24 0.74 6.80
C PHE A 135 6.44 -0.74 7.14
N ARG A 136 5.38 -1.47 7.52
CA ARG A 136 5.46 -2.87 7.92
C ARG A 136 5.16 -3.79 6.74
N ASN A 137 6.12 -3.85 5.82
CA ASN A 137 6.00 -4.63 4.60
C ASN A 137 6.08 -6.14 4.87
N HIS A 138 5.27 -6.91 4.15
CA HIS A 138 5.21 -8.37 4.21
C HIS A 138 6.55 -8.96 3.74
N GLY A 139 7.37 -9.48 4.67
CA GLY A 139 8.71 -10.01 4.35
C GLY A 139 8.74 -11.03 3.20
N ALA A 140 7.67 -11.83 3.04
CA ALA A 140 7.55 -12.78 1.94
C ALA A 140 7.41 -12.09 0.56
N ALA A 141 6.62 -11.02 0.46
CA ALA A 141 6.42 -10.30 -0.81
C ALA A 141 7.71 -9.59 -1.26
N ASP A 142 8.48 -9.04 -0.33
CA ASP A 142 9.78 -8.42 -0.60
C ASP A 142 10.81 -9.43 -1.13
N VAL A 143 10.82 -10.64 -0.57
CA VAL A 143 11.69 -11.72 -1.03
C VAL A 143 11.32 -12.15 -2.45
N ILE A 144 10.02 -12.32 -2.73
CA ILE A 144 9.54 -12.66 -4.08
C ILE A 144 9.90 -11.57 -5.08
N ALA A 145 9.62 -10.30 -4.77
CA ALA A 145 9.99 -9.17 -5.60
C ALA A 145 11.51 -9.13 -5.86
N ARG A 146 12.32 -9.48 -4.86
CA ARG A 146 13.78 -9.56 -5.00
C ARG A 146 14.21 -10.68 -5.94
N VAL A 147 13.61 -11.86 -5.82
CA VAL A 147 13.90 -13.00 -6.71
C VAL A 147 13.54 -12.66 -8.15
N ILE A 148 12.34 -12.11 -8.39
CA ILE A 148 11.90 -11.66 -9.72
C ILE A 148 12.87 -10.61 -10.28
N SER A 149 13.27 -9.62 -9.47
CA SER A 149 14.22 -8.59 -9.90
C SER A 149 15.57 -9.18 -10.31
N ILE A 150 16.09 -10.16 -9.57
CA ILE A 150 17.37 -10.81 -9.87
C ILE A 150 17.26 -11.63 -11.17
N ILE A 151 16.20 -12.42 -11.32
CA ILE A 151 15.96 -13.22 -12.52
C ILE A 151 15.84 -12.31 -13.75
N GLY A 152 15.02 -11.26 -13.66
CA GLY A 152 14.85 -10.28 -14.72
C GLY A 152 16.16 -9.58 -15.08
N ALA A 153 16.97 -9.21 -14.08
CA ALA A 153 18.29 -8.60 -14.30
C ALA A 153 19.27 -9.56 -14.98
N LEU A 154 19.31 -10.83 -14.60
CA LEU A 154 20.17 -11.84 -15.22
C LEU A 154 19.77 -12.11 -16.67
N ILE A 155 18.47 -12.22 -16.95
CA ILE A 155 17.95 -12.37 -18.31
C ILE A 155 18.32 -11.14 -19.14
N GLY A 156 18.02 -9.94 -18.65
CA GLY A 156 18.38 -8.69 -19.31
C GLY A 156 19.89 -8.58 -19.57
N LEU A 157 20.73 -8.98 -18.61
CA LEU A 157 22.19 -8.97 -18.76
C LEU A 157 22.66 -10.01 -19.78
N ALA A 158 22.05 -11.18 -19.88
CA ALA A 158 22.40 -12.18 -20.88
C ALA A 158 22.11 -11.70 -22.31
N PHE A 159 20.95 -11.06 -22.52
CA PHE A 159 20.55 -10.54 -23.84
C PHE A 159 21.29 -9.25 -24.21
N CYS A 160 21.42 -8.30 -23.27
CA CYS A 160 22.10 -7.03 -23.53
C CYS A 160 23.62 -7.14 -23.38
N GLY A 161 24.15 -8.18 -22.75
CA GLY A 161 25.58 -8.37 -22.46
C GLY A 161 26.50 -8.18 -23.66
N PRO A 162 26.24 -8.84 -24.82
CA PRO A 162 27.05 -8.65 -26.02
C PRO A 162 27.08 -7.19 -26.50
N LEU A 163 25.94 -6.51 -26.46
CA LEU A 163 25.84 -5.09 -26.82
C LEU A 163 26.60 -4.20 -25.83
N LEU A 164 26.45 -4.46 -24.53
CA LEU A 164 27.17 -3.75 -23.47
C LEU A 164 28.70 -3.95 -23.59
N CYS A 165 29.16 -5.15 -23.95
CA CYS A 165 30.56 -5.42 -24.23
C CYS A 165 31.07 -4.64 -25.44
N ALA A 166 30.29 -4.58 -26.53
CA ALA A 166 30.65 -3.80 -27.72
C ALA A 166 30.76 -2.29 -27.40
N ILE A 167 29.80 -1.76 -26.64
CA ILE A 167 29.83 -0.36 -26.17
C ILE A 167 31.06 -0.13 -25.27
N GLY A 168 31.33 -1.02 -24.32
CA GLY A 168 32.50 -0.92 -23.45
C GLY A 168 33.82 -0.89 -24.24
N LEU A 169 33.94 -1.73 -25.26
CA LEU A 169 35.10 -1.75 -26.14
C LEU A 169 35.24 -0.45 -26.93
N ALA A 170 34.13 0.09 -27.46
CA ALA A 170 34.12 1.37 -28.14
C ALA A 170 34.58 2.52 -27.22
N VAL A 171 34.08 2.56 -25.98
CA VAL A 171 34.50 3.55 -24.95
C VAL A 171 35.99 3.45 -24.64
N LYS A 172 36.54 2.22 -24.59
CA LYS A 172 37.96 1.98 -24.33
C LYS A 172 38.87 2.41 -25.49
N LEU A 173 38.38 2.29 -26.72
CA LEU A 173 39.09 2.72 -27.92
C LEU A 173 39.06 4.25 -28.08
N ASP A 174 37.96 4.89 -27.66
CA ASP A 174 37.76 6.33 -27.79
C ASP A 174 38.61 7.15 -26.79
N SER A 175 38.76 6.68 -25.54
CA SER A 175 39.55 7.39 -24.53
C SER A 175 40.36 6.48 -23.62
N ARG A 176 41.55 6.94 -23.19
CA ARG A 176 42.37 6.21 -22.19
C ARG A 176 41.67 6.20 -20.82
N GLY A 177 41.55 5.02 -20.22
CA GLY A 177 41.06 4.80 -18.84
C GLY A 177 40.04 3.67 -18.71
N PRO A 178 39.39 3.52 -17.53
CA PRO A 178 38.42 2.47 -17.27
C PRO A 178 37.11 2.67 -18.07
N MET A 179 36.48 1.57 -18.49
CA MET A 179 35.23 1.57 -19.28
C MET A 179 34.01 2.00 -18.45
N PHE A 180 34.03 1.72 -17.16
CA PHE A 180 32.92 1.95 -16.24
C PHE A 180 33.23 3.05 -15.23
N PHE A 181 32.18 3.81 -14.90
CA PHE A 181 32.15 4.79 -13.82
C PHE A 181 31.15 4.34 -12.76
N ILE A 182 31.51 4.44 -11.48
CA ILE A 182 30.67 4.01 -10.36
C ILE A 182 30.20 5.25 -9.58
N GLN A 183 28.90 5.54 -9.64
CA GLN A 183 28.30 6.63 -8.88
C GLN A 183 27.62 6.08 -7.61
N GLN A 184 27.91 6.63 -6.43
CA GLN A 184 27.22 6.26 -5.21
C GLN A 184 25.79 6.82 -5.20
N ARG A 185 24.81 5.97 -4.83
CA ARG A 185 23.40 6.35 -4.69
C ARG A 185 22.83 5.79 -3.38
N ALA A 186 21.88 6.50 -2.80
CA ALA A 186 21.15 6.01 -1.64
C ALA A 186 20.36 4.74 -2.01
N GLY A 187 20.60 3.64 -1.29
CA GLY A 187 19.91 2.38 -1.47
C GLY A 187 18.93 2.06 -0.35
N ARG A 188 18.48 0.81 -0.30
CA ARG A 188 17.49 0.33 0.69
C ARG A 188 18.01 0.52 2.12
N ASN A 189 17.15 1.05 3.00
CA ASN A 189 17.46 1.34 4.40
C ASN A 189 18.69 2.27 4.58
N GLY A 190 18.88 3.20 3.65
CA GLY A 190 19.99 4.15 3.70
C GLY A 190 21.36 3.54 3.40
N ARG A 191 21.44 2.24 3.05
CA ARG A 191 22.69 1.60 2.63
C ARG A 191 23.04 2.07 1.22
N PRO A 192 24.14 2.81 1.01
CA PRO A 192 24.50 3.27 -0.32
C PRO A 192 24.86 2.09 -1.24
N PHE A 193 24.64 2.24 -2.54
CA PHE A 193 25.07 1.29 -3.56
C PHE A 193 25.73 2.00 -4.74
N GLY A 194 26.70 1.31 -5.37
CA GLY A 194 27.38 1.79 -6.56
C GLY A 194 26.56 1.52 -7.82
N LEU A 195 26.14 2.58 -8.50
CA LEU A 195 25.51 2.53 -9.81
C LEU A 195 26.60 2.54 -10.89
N ILE A 196 26.80 1.40 -11.54
CA ILE A 196 27.77 1.23 -12.63
C ILE A 196 27.16 1.79 -13.92
N LYS A 197 27.89 2.71 -14.57
CA LYS A 197 27.52 3.31 -15.86
C LYS A 197 28.70 3.25 -16.83
N PHE A 198 28.43 3.31 -18.13
CA PHE A 198 29.50 3.60 -19.09
C PHE A 198 30.02 5.01 -18.88
N ARG A 199 31.32 5.15 -19.03
CA ARG A 199 31.96 6.45 -19.02
C ARG A 199 31.57 7.22 -20.29
N THR A 200 30.77 8.26 -20.15
CA THR A 200 30.40 9.20 -21.23
C THR A 200 31.12 10.54 -21.12
N MET A 201 31.65 10.88 -19.94
CA MET A 201 32.37 12.12 -19.69
C MET A 201 33.86 11.86 -19.40
N HIS A 202 34.71 12.82 -19.78
CA HIS A 202 36.12 12.81 -19.42
C HIS A 202 36.28 13.24 -17.94
N PRO A 203 37.13 12.57 -17.14
CA PRO A 203 37.44 12.96 -15.78
C PRO A 203 37.94 14.40 -15.80
N ALA A 204 37.30 15.26 -15.04
CA ALA A 204 37.75 16.63 -14.90
C ALA A 204 39.04 16.65 -14.09
N LYS A 205 40.05 17.38 -14.59
CA LYS A 205 41.33 17.55 -13.86
C LYS A 205 41.21 18.52 -12.68
N GLU A 206 40.19 19.39 -12.67
CA GLU A 206 39.95 20.39 -11.64
C GLU A 206 38.44 20.53 -11.39
N ALA A 207 38.04 20.65 -10.12
CA ALA A 207 36.65 20.88 -9.73
C ALA A 207 36.27 22.36 -9.98
N ARG A 208 35.75 22.64 -11.18
CA ARG A 208 35.22 23.99 -11.53
C ARG A 208 33.80 24.24 -11.02
N SER A 209 33.06 23.22 -10.60
CA SER A 209 31.73 23.34 -9.97
C SER A 209 31.37 22.09 -9.17
N GLU A 210 30.33 22.20 -8.33
CA GLU A 210 29.76 21.11 -7.51
C GLU A 210 29.32 19.90 -8.35
N TRP A 211 28.93 20.14 -9.60
CA TRP A 211 28.55 19.10 -10.57
C TRP A 211 29.74 18.36 -11.17
N VAL A 212 30.95 18.90 -11.03
CA VAL A 212 32.20 18.33 -11.55
C VAL A 212 32.88 17.43 -10.51
N SER A 213 32.73 17.72 -9.21
CA SER A 213 33.25 16.87 -8.13
C SER A 213 32.70 15.45 -8.16
N ASP A 214 31.44 15.28 -8.59
CA ASP A 214 30.79 13.98 -8.73
C ASP A 214 31.38 13.11 -9.86
N ASN A 215 32.22 13.67 -10.73
CA ASN A 215 32.84 12.98 -11.87
C ASN A 215 34.35 12.74 -11.69
N ILE A 216 34.90 12.99 -10.49
CA ILE A 216 36.31 12.74 -10.20
C ILE A 216 36.48 11.25 -9.93
N ALA A 217 37.19 10.56 -10.81
CA ALA A 217 37.62 9.19 -10.57
C ALA A 217 38.60 9.20 -9.38
N THR A 218 38.23 8.56 -8.28
CA THR A 218 39.15 8.26 -7.17
C THR A 218 39.97 7.02 -7.50
#